data_AF-A0A6P0IY04-F1
#
_entry.id   AF-A0A6P0IY04-F1
#
_cell.length_a   1.000
_cell.length_b   1.000
_cell.length_c   1.000
_cell.angle_alpha   90.00
_cell.angle_beta   90.00
_cell.angle_gamma   90.00
#
_symmetry.space_group_name_H-M   'P 1'
#
loop_
_entity.id
_entity.type
_entity.pdbx_description
1 polymer ?
#
loop_
_entity_poly.entity_id
_entity_poly.type
_entity_poly.pdbx_seq_one_letter_code
_entity_poly.pdbx_strand_id
1 'polypeptide(L)'
;LTDVGGGINLAQKWFSDALTANGLGTLIGSGLDNLLYGQFLGDRKLAPKLHQWAEELNLENFQIELIEPLKKSEADRNWHDAKSEDLVLLLLTSGSTGMPKAVMHNHRSLLSRSASTVQFNGFSKEDISLNWFSLDHVGGIVMFHLRDVYLGCQQIHAPTELVLQEPTRWLDWISHYRATITWAPNFAYGLIVQELENRQKTGSQQENHRGWDLSSMHFILNAGEAIVAKTVRRFLEVLGQYQLQDRAMHPDGACQKPQVR
;
A
#
# COMPACT_ATOMS: atom_id res chain seq x y z
N LEU A 1 -22.74 -12.98 9.09
CA LEU A 1 -22.47 -12.51 7.72
C LEU A 1 -22.04 -11.05 7.84
N THR A 2 -20.84 -10.85 8.34
CA THR A 2 -20.27 -9.52 8.62
C THR A 2 -19.50 -9.07 7.39
N ASP A 3 -19.93 -7.93 6.89
CA ASP A 3 -19.39 -7.16 5.78
C ASP A 3 -17.87 -6.98 5.89
N VAL A 4 -17.12 -7.64 4.99
CA VAL A 4 -15.66 -7.55 4.84
C VAL A 4 -15.29 -6.60 3.68
N GLY A 5 -16.25 -5.86 3.12
CA GLY A 5 -16.05 -4.91 2.02
C GLY A 5 -15.69 -3.49 2.46
N GLY A 6 -15.58 -3.24 3.77
CA GLY A 6 -15.46 -1.89 4.34
C GLY A 6 -14.17 -1.14 4.00
N GLY A 7 -13.02 -1.83 3.84
CA GLY A 7 -11.71 -1.16 3.73
C GLY A 7 -11.50 -0.33 2.45
N ILE A 8 -11.92 -0.87 1.30
CA ILE A 8 -11.79 -0.19 -0.01
C ILE A 8 -12.88 0.88 -0.17
N ASN A 9 -14.10 0.59 0.29
CA ASN A 9 -15.20 1.56 0.28
C ASN A 9 -14.96 2.72 1.25
N LEU A 10 -14.27 2.50 2.39
CA LEU A 10 -13.94 3.58 3.31
C LEU A 10 -12.95 4.56 2.67
N ALA A 11 -11.89 4.12 1.98
CA ALA A 11 -10.93 5.03 1.34
C ALA A 11 -11.56 5.83 0.18
N GLN A 12 -12.39 5.18 -0.67
CA GLN A 12 -13.09 5.86 -1.77
C GLN A 12 -14.22 6.78 -1.29
N LYS A 13 -15.02 6.34 -0.32
CA LYS A 13 -16.07 7.16 0.30
C LYS A 13 -15.45 8.30 1.10
N TRP A 14 -14.33 8.08 1.78
CA TRP A 14 -13.59 9.11 2.50
C TRP A 14 -12.95 10.14 1.56
N PHE A 15 -12.42 9.73 0.41
CA PHE A 15 -11.93 10.67 -0.61
C PHE A 15 -13.09 11.56 -1.11
N SER A 16 -14.26 10.96 -1.35
CA SER A 16 -15.49 11.69 -1.72
C SER A 16 -16.01 12.62 -0.60
N ASP A 17 -16.00 12.17 0.65
CA ASP A 17 -16.53 12.90 1.81
C ASP A 17 -15.58 14.04 2.25
N ALA A 18 -14.26 13.84 2.14
CA ALA A 18 -13.23 14.84 2.42
C ALA A 18 -13.25 16.02 1.43
N LEU A 19 -13.69 15.75 0.19
CA LEU A 19 -13.77 16.74 -0.87
C LEU A 19 -15.08 17.54 -0.84
N THR A 20 -16.17 16.98 -0.29
CA THR A 20 -17.50 17.60 -0.24
C THR A 20 -17.77 18.41 1.03
N ALA A 21 -17.11 18.11 2.15
CA ALA A 21 -17.40 18.74 3.44
C ALA A 21 -16.52 19.97 3.74
N ASN A 22 -16.78 21.14 3.12
CA ASN A 22 -16.22 22.47 3.50
C ASN A 22 -14.69 22.56 3.78
N GLY A 23 -13.92 21.53 3.44
CA GLY A 23 -12.58 21.29 3.96
C GLY A 23 -11.48 21.98 3.19
N LEU A 24 -11.77 22.33 1.93
CA LEU A 24 -10.83 23.04 1.08
C LEU A 24 -10.51 24.43 1.63
N GLY A 25 -11.47 25.14 2.23
CA GLY A 25 -11.24 26.48 2.80
C GLY A 25 -10.17 26.54 3.89
N THR A 26 -9.87 25.41 4.55
CA THR A 26 -8.82 25.30 5.58
C THR A 26 -7.61 24.45 5.17
N LEU A 27 -7.68 23.76 4.02
CA LEU A 27 -6.56 23.06 3.37
C LEU A 27 -5.68 24.02 2.53
N ILE A 28 -6.14 25.24 2.26
CA ILE A 28 -5.45 26.25 1.46
C ILE A 28 -4.37 26.95 2.31
N GLY A 29 -3.23 26.27 2.47
CA GLY A 29 -1.95 26.92 2.71
C GLY A 29 -1.24 27.21 1.38
N SER A 30 -0.23 28.09 1.40
CA SER A 30 0.53 28.64 0.25
C SER A 30 1.25 27.62 -0.65
N GLY A 31 1.06 26.32 -0.47
CA GLY A 31 1.61 25.26 -1.31
C GLY A 31 0.72 24.84 -2.48
N LEU A 32 -0.54 25.29 -2.53
CA LEU A 32 -1.50 24.92 -3.59
C LEU A 32 -1.71 25.95 -4.69
N ASP A 33 -0.96 27.06 -4.69
CA ASP A 33 -0.95 27.96 -5.85
C ASP A 33 -0.60 27.19 -7.15
N ASN A 34 0.16 26.09 -7.05
CA ASN A 34 0.46 25.19 -8.17
C ASN A 34 -0.67 24.22 -8.56
N LEU A 35 -1.66 23.91 -7.70
CA LEU A 35 -2.81 23.09 -8.10
C LEU A 35 -3.81 23.87 -8.95
N LEU A 36 -3.87 25.20 -8.79
CA LEU A 36 -4.66 26.10 -9.65
C LEU A 36 -4.11 26.18 -11.10
N TYR A 37 -2.92 25.61 -11.35
CA TYR A 37 -2.27 25.55 -12.66
C TYR A 37 -1.78 24.13 -13.01
N GLY A 38 -2.25 23.10 -12.29
CA GLY A 38 -1.74 21.74 -12.40
C GLY A 38 -2.32 20.98 -13.60
N GLN A 39 -1.46 20.32 -14.38
CA GLN A 39 -1.87 19.22 -15.25
C GLN A 39 -2.06 17.97 -14.39
N PHE A 40 -3.21 17.32 -14.50
CA PHE A 40 -3.54 16.11 -13.78
C PHE A 40 -3.36 14.91 -14.71
N LEU A 41 -2.80 13.83 -14.19
CA LEU A 41 -2.67 12.59 -14.94
C LEU A 41 -3.78 11.62 -14.53
N GLY A 42 -4.53 11.09 -15.48
CA GLY A 42 -5.61 10.13 -15.22
C GLY A 42 -5.72 9.07 -16.30
N ASP A 43 -6.49 8.01 -16.03
CA ASP A 43 -6.92 7.08 -17.07
C ASP A 43 -8.32 7.44 -17.58
N ARG A 44 -8.78 6.82 -18.67
CA ARG A 44 -10.11 7.05 -19.24
C ARG A 44 -11.25 6.71 -18.28
N LYS A 45 -11.00 5.84 -17.31
CA LYS A 45 -12.00 5.40 -16.33
C LYS A 45 -12.19 6.46 -15.24
N LEU A 46 -11.12 7.14 -14.85
CA LEU A 46 -11.10 8.14 -13.79
C LEU A 46 -11.39 9.55 -14.32
N ALA A 47 -11.04 9.85 -15.57
CA ALA A 47 -11.19 11.18 -16.16
C ALA A 47 -12.59 11.80 -16.01
N PRO A 48 -13.72 11.10 -16.23
CA PRO A 48 -15.05 11.70 -16.04
C PRO A 48 -15.30 12.14 -14.59
N LYS A 49 -14.83 11.37 -13.60
CA LYS A 49 -14.97 11.70 -12.17
C LYS A 49 -14.12 12.91 -11.80
N LEU A 50 -12.92 13.00 -12.36
CA LEU A 50 -12.01 14.13 -12.15
C LEU A 50 -12.57 15.42 -12.76
N HIS A 51 -13.19 15.34 -13.94
CA HIS A 51 -13.88 16.49 -14.55
C HIS A 51 -15.06 16.95 -13.70
N GLN A 52 -15.94 16.02 -13.30
CA GLN A 52 -17.07 16.35 -12.42
C GLN A 52 -16.57 17.01 -11.12
N TRP A 53 -15.52 16.46 -10.52
CA TRP A 53 -14.92 17.01 -9.31
C TRP A 53 -14.34 18.42 -9.51
N ALA A 54 -13.66 18.68 -10.63
CA ALA A 54 -13.13 20.00 -10.95
C ALA A 54 -14.24 21.04 -11.18
N GLU A 55 -15.36 20.65 -11.78
CA GLU A 55 -16.55 21.48 -11.93
C GLU A 55 -17.17 21.83 -10.58
N GLU A 56 -17.33 20.84 -9.69
CA GLU A 56 -17.87 21.03 -8.33
C GLU A 56 -17.02 22.01 -7.49
N LEU A 57 -15.71 22.06 -7.75
CA LEU A 57 -14.76 22.94 -7.06
C LEU A 57 -14.49 24.27 -7.77
N ASN A 58 -15.11 24.53 -8.93
CA ASN A 58 -14.85 25.71 -9.76
C ASN A 58 -13.34 25.92 -10.03
N LEU A 59 -12.61 24.86 -10.37
CA LEU A 59 -11.19 24.96 -10.70
C LEU A 59 -11.01 25.57 -12.10
N GLU A 60 -10.63 26.84 -12.15
CA GLU A 60 -10.22 27.51 -13.39
C GLU A 60 -8.88 26.89 -13.86
N ASN A 61 -8.82 26.42 -15.12
CA ASN A 61 -7.63 25.79 -15.75
C ASN A 61 -7.32 24.32 -15.41
N PHE A 62 -8.32 23.54 -14.99
CA PHE A 62 -8.15 22.10 -14.79
C PHE A 62 -7.93 21.35 -16.12
N GLN A 63 -6.75 20.73 -16.30
CA GLN A 63 -6.44 19.87 -17.45
C GLN A 63 -6.14 18.45 -17.01
N ILE A 64 -6.73 17.46 -17.68
CA ILE A 64 -6.41 16.05 -17.50
C ILE A 64 -5.66 15.54 -18.74
N GLU A 65 -4.45 15.07 -18.52
CA GLU A 65 -3.71 14.25 -19.48
C GLU A 65 -4.04 12.76 -19.25
N LEU A 66 -4.32 12.04 -20.34
CA LEU A 66 -4.67 10.63 -20.28
C LEU A 66 -3.42 9.74 -20.37
N ILE A 67 -3.34 8.73 -19.51
CA ILE A 67 -2.23 7.77 -19.50
C ILE A 67 -2.20 6.93 -20.78
N GLU A 68 -3.34 6.57 -21.36
CA GLU A 68 -3.40 5.64 -22.50
C GLU A 68 -2.76 6.18 -23.79
N PRO A 69 -2.97 7.46 -24.16
CA PRO A 69 -2.19 8.12 -25.20
C PRO A 69 -0.70 8.20 -24.86
N LEU A 70 -0.35 8.63 -23.64
CA LEU A 70 1.05 8.83 -23.23
C LEU A 70 1.88 7.54 -23.31
N LYS A 71 1.28 6.38 -22.99
CA LYS A 71 1.93 5.06 -23.13
C LYS A 71 2.34 4.70 -24.56
N LYS A 72 1.76 5.35 -25.57
CA LYS A 72 2.06 5.12 -27.00
C LYS A 72 3.01 6.17 -27.58
N SER A 73 3.27 7.25 -26.85
CA SER A 73 4.16 8.32 -27.27
C SER A 73 5.62 7.93 -27.10
N GLU A 74 6.51 8.61 -27.81
CA GLU A 74 7.95 8.49 -27.55
C GLU A 74 8.28 9.02 -26.15
N ALA A 75 9.27 8.40 -25.52
CA ALA A 75 9.73 8.80 -24.20
C ALA A 75 10.33 10.21 -24.26
N ASP A 76 9.77 11.11 -23.46
CA ASP A 76 10.36 12.44 -23.28
C ASP A 76 11.71 12.33 -22.55
N ARG A 77 12.68 13.10 -23.03
CA ARG A 77 14.04 13.20 -22.49
C ARG A 77 14.32 14.57 -21.88
N ASN A 78 13.39 15.50 -21.99
CA ASN A 78 13.47 16.80 -21.33
C ASN A 78 13.02 16.67 -19.88
N TRP A 79 13.87 16.05 -19.05
CA TRP A 79 13.55 15.84 -17.65
C TRP A 79 13.61 17.14 -16.87
N HIS A 80 12.65 17.32 -15.96
CA HIS A 80 12.68 18.41 -15.00
C HIS A 80 13.89 18.25 -14.07
N ASP A 81 14.65 19.33 -13.87
CA ASP A 81 15.79 19.37 -12.95
C ASP A 81 15.32 19.49 -11.50
N ALA A 82 14.86 18.37 -10.94
CA ALA A 82 14.30 18.29 -9.60
C ALA A 82 15.39 18.47 -8.52
N LYS A 83 15.10 19.28 -7.50
CA LYS A 83 15.97 19.52 -6.33
C LYS A 83 15.52 18.69 -5.14
N SER A 84 16.45 18.47 -4.21
CA SER A 84 16.20 17.62 -3.04
C SER A 84 15.06 18.08 -2.14
N GLU A 85 14.82 19.39 -2.08
CA GLU A 85 13.78 20.01 -1.26
C GLU A 85 12.44 20.17 -1.98
N ASP A 86 12.38 19.85 -3.28
CA ASP A 86 11.15 19.98 -4.05
C ASP A 86 10.12 18.96 -3.56
N LEU A 87 8.87 19.41 -3.51
CA LEU A 87 7.73 18.58 -3.16
C LEU A 87 7.56 17.48 -4.21
N VAL A 88 7.49 16.22 -3.76
CA VAL A 88 7.35 15.06 -4.65
C VAL A 88 6.12 14.23 -4.35
N LEU A 89 5.62 14.25 -3.10
CA LEU A 89 4.49 13.42 -2.70
C LEU A 89 3.67 14.10 -1.61
N LEU A 90 2.35 14.09 -1.80
CA LEU A 90 1.36 14.41 -0.77
C LEU A 90 0.66 13.13 -0.36
N LEU A 91 0.73 12.78 0.93
CA LEU A 91 0.00 11.65 1.49
C LEU A 91 -1.07 12.16 2.43
N LEU A 92 -2.32 11.77 2.16
CA LEU A 92 -3.42 12.13 3.02
C LEU A 92 -3.48 11.17 4.22
N THR A 93 -3.67 11.72 5.41
CA THR A 93 -3.81 10.97 6.65
C THR A 93 -5.22 11.09 7.20
N SER A 94 -5.73 10.02 7.80
CA SER A 94 -7.12 9.95 8.29
C SER A 94 -7.44 10.97 9.38
N GLY A 95 -6.46 11.43 10.16
CA GLY A 95 -6.59 12.48 11.18
C GLY A 95 -7.57 12.13 12.31
N SER A 96 -7.13 12.16 13.56
CA SER A 96 -8.03 11.91 14.72
C SER A 96 -9.16 12.95 14.87
N THR A 97 -9.07 14.07 14.15
CA THR A 97 -10.00 15.21 14.19
C THR A 97 -11.02 15.21 13.03
N GLY A 98 -11.11 14.13 12.25
CA GLY A 98 -12.09 13.96 11.17
C GLY A 98 -11.73 14.66 9.84
N MET A 99 -10.94 15.74 9.89
CA MET A 99 -10.40 16.42 8.71
C MET A 99 -9.07 15.82 8.26
N PRO A 100 -8.96 15.35 7.01
CA PRO A 100 -7.72 14.81 6.47
C PRO A 100 -6.62 15.86 6.41
N LYS A 101 -5.39 15.44 6.72
CA LYS A 101 -4.19 16.28 6.55
C LYS A 101 -3.33 15.74 5.44
N ALA A 102 -2.94 16.61 4.52
CA ALA A 102 -1.94 16.32 3.50
C ALA A 102 -0.53 16.50 4.09
N VAL A 103 0.19 15.38 4.23
CA VAL A 103 1.58 15.38 4.66
C VAL A 103 2.46 15.60 3.42
N MET A 104 3.24 16.67 3.46
CA MET A 104 4.19 17.04 2.41
C MET A 104 5.48 16.24 2.56
N HIS A 105 5.89 15.57 1.49
CA HIS A 105 7.18 14.89 1.39
C HIS A 105 8.00 15.46 0.24
N ASN A 106 9.26 15.78 0.53
CA ASN A 106 10.25 16.14 -0.48
C ASN A 106 11.16 14.95 -0.83
N HIS A 107 11.91 15.07 -1.93
CA HIS A 107 12.84 14.03 -2.40
C HIS A 107 13.83 13.58 -1.30
N ARG A 108 14.43 14.54 -0.58
CA ARG A 108 15.41 14.25 0.49
C ARG A 108 14.81 13.34 1.56
N SER A 109 13.61 13.65 2.03
CA SER A 109 12.95 12.90 3.11
C SER A 109 12.66 11.45 2.72
N LEU A 110 12.18 11.21 1.50
CA LEU A 110 11.85 9.87 1.01
C LEU A 110 13.09 9.02 0.73
N LEU A 111 14.12 9.61 0.12
CA LEU A 111 15.37 8.91 -0.16
C LEU A 111 16.13 8.57 1.13
N SER A 112 16.20 9.50 2.08
CA SER A 112 16.86 9.28 3.38
C SER A 112 16.15 8.18 4.18
N ARG A 113 14.81 8.15 4.16
CA ARG A 113 14.02 7.09 4.80
C ARG A 113 14.29 5.73 4.15
N SER A 114 14.33 5.69 2.81
CA SER A 114 14.60 4.47 2.06
C SER A 114 15.99 3.93 2.35
N ALA A 115 17.02 4.77 2.27
CA ALA A 115 18.39 4.43 2.62
C ALA A 115 18.52 3.89 4.05
N SER A 116 17.90 4.57 5.03
CA SER A 116 17.92 4.13 6.43
C SER A 116 17.22 2.79 6.63
N THR A 117 16.07 2.58 5.97
CA THR A 117 15.30 1.33 6.06
C THR A 117 16.08 0.16 5.46
N VAL A 118 16.71 0.38 4.30
CA VAL A 118 17.54 -0.62 3.62
C VAL A 118 18.71 -1.01 4.51
N GLN A 119 19.43 -0.03 5.06
CA GLN A 119 20.57 -0.29 5.95
C GLN A 119 20.16 -1.02 7.22
N PHE A 120 19.07 -0.60 7.87
CA PHE A 120 18.62 -1.19 9.13
C PHE A 120 18.17 -2.64 8.97
N ASN A 121 17.44 -2.95 7.91
CA ASN A 121 16.92 -4.31 7.68
C ASN A 121 17.85 -5.20 6.88
N GLY A 122 18.97 -4.67 6.35
CA GLY A 122 19.90 -5.42 5.52
C GLY A 122 19.31 -5.85 4.17
N PHE A 123 18.40 -5.05 3.62
CA PHE A 123 17.81 -5.33 2.31
C PHE A 123 18.83 -5.12 1.18
N SER A 124 18.61 -5.84 0.08
CA SER A 124 19.52 -5.87 -1.07
C SER A 124 18.77 -5.92 -2.40
N LYS A 125 19.46 -5.64 -3.50
CA LYS A 125 18.85 -5.71 -4.84
C LYS A 125 18.40 -7.14 -5.22
N GLU A 126 18.93 -8.15 -4.52
CA GLU A 126 18.56 -9.56 -4.65
C GLU A 126 17.20 -9.88 -4.03
N ASP A 127 16.62 -8.97 -3.24
CA ASP A 127 15.29 -9.15 -2.69
C ASP A 127 14.20 -9.13 -3.76
N ILE A 128 13.13 -9.88 -3.49
CA ILE A 128 11.93 -9.93 -4.32
C ILE A 128 10.77 -9.46 -3.44
N SER A 129 10.34 -8.23 -3.70
CA SER A 129 9.30 -7.56 -2.94
C SER A 129 7.92 -7.82 -3.53
N LEU A 130 6.99 -8.30 -2.72
CA LEU A 130 5.59 -8.48 -3.09
C LEU A 130 4.72 -7.46 -2.36
N ASN A 131 4.00 -6.64 -3.12
CA ASN A 131 3.01 -5.71 -2.59
C ASN A 131 1.67 -5.88 -3.30
N TRP A 132 0.67 -6.37 -2.58
CA TRP A 132 -0.71 -6.43 -3.06
C TRP A 132 -1.59 -5.33 -2.48
N PHE A 133 -1.07 -4.55 -1.52
CA PHE A 133 -1.82 -3.47 -0.88
C PHE A 133 -1.68 -2.17 -1.67
N SER A 134 -2.66 -1.28 -1.53
CA SER A 134 -2.75 -0.11 -2.39
C SER A 134 -1.57 0.85 -2.29
N LEU A 135 -1.23 1.47 -3.42
CA LEU A 135 -0.17 2.47 -3.52
C LEU A 135 -0.61 3.86 -3.01
N ASP A 136 -1.90 4.13 -2.80
CA ASP A 136 -2.32 5.36 -2.10
C ASP A 136 -1.98 5.32 -0.60
N HIS A 137 -1.69 4.15 -0.05
CA HIS A 137 -1.26 3.99 1.33
C HIS A 137 0.27 4.19 1.46
N VAL A 138 0.70 4.89 2.52
CA VAL A 138 2.14 5.13 2.81
C VAL A 138 2.97 3.84 2.82
N GLY A 139 2.39 2.74 3.32
CA GLY A 139 2.99 1.42 3.28
C GLY A 139 3.28 0.93 1.85
N GLY A 140 2.34 1.12 0.92
CA GLY A 140 2.47 0.69 -0.46
C GLY A 140 3.48 1.54 -1.23
N ILE A 141 3.28 2.86 -1.27
CA ILE A 141 4.13 3.74 -2.08
C ILE A 141 5.48 4.04 -1.44
N VAL A 142 5.53 4.39 -0.14
CA VAL A 142 6.78 4.83 0.51
C VAL A 142 7.54 3.67 1.12
N MET A 143 6.87 2.78 1.86
CA MET A 143 7.56 1.71 2.60
C MET A 143 8.07 0.59 1.70
N PHE A 144 7.37 0.36 0.58
CA PHE A 144 7.68 -0.69 -0.40
C PHE A 144 8.10 -0.09 -1.73
N HIS A 145 7.18 0.50 -2.50
CA HIS A 145 7.44 0.84 -3.90
C HIS A 145 8.69 1.72 -4.10
N LEU A 146 8.77 2.88 -3.44
CA LEU A 146 9.91 3.79 -3.56
C LEU A 146 11.19 3.23 -2.94
N ARG A 147 11.09 2.47 -1.83
CA ARG A 147 12.24 1.81 -1.20
C ARG A 147 12.88 0.82 -2.17
N ASP A 148 12.06 0.04 -2.85
CA ASP A 148 12.50 -1.02 -3.76
C ASP A 148 13.04 -0.46 -5.08
N VAL A 149 12.46 0.64 -5.57
CA VAL A 149 13.05 1.42 -6.69
C VAL A 149 14.42 1.95 -6.30
N TYR A 150 14.57 2.51 -5.09
CA TYR A 150 15.86 2.94 -4.55
C TYR A 150 16.86 1.78 -4.46
N LEU A 151 16.39 0.59 -4.07
CA LEU A 151 17.19 -0.62 -3.92
C LEU A 151 17.55 -1.27 -5.28
N GLY A 152 16.75 -1.01 -6.32
CA GLY A 152 16.85 -1.67 -7.62
C GLY A 152 16.45 -3.16 -7.58
N CYS A 153 15.59 -3.55 -6.64
CA CYS A 153 15.17 -4.93 -6.46
C CYS A 153 13.92 -5.28 -7.30
N GLN A 154 13.60 -6.57 -7.42
CA GLN A 154 12.41 -6.99 -8.18
C GLN A 154 11.14 -6.70 -7.38
N GLN A 155 10.14 -6.12 -8.04
CA GLN A 155 8.84 -5.80 -7.45
C GLN A 155 7.72 -6.57 -8.14
N ILE A 156 6.87 -7.22 -7.35
CA ILE A 156 5.64 -7.84 -7.80
C ILE A 156 4.49 -7.05 -7.18
N HIS A 157 3.69 -6.46 -8.05
CA HIS A 157 2.48 -5.74 -7.67
C HIS A 157 1.24 -6.53 -8.04
N ALA A 158 0.33 -6.69 -7.09
CA ALA A 158 -0.94 -7.37 -7.32
C ALA A 158 -2.13 -6.48 -6.90
N PRO A 159 -3.30 -6.62 -7.52
CA PRO A 159 -4.50 -5.89 -7.11
C PRO A 159 -4.99 -6.33 -5.73
N THR A 160 -5.34 -5.36 -4.88
CA THR A 160 -5.87 -5.59 -3.52
C THR A 160 -7.10 -6.49 -3.55
N GLU A 161 -7.97 -6.28 -4.53
CA GLU A 161 -9.26 -6.97 -4.66
C GLU A 161 -9.09 -8.48 -4.82
N LEU A 162 -8.02 -8.93 -5.48
CA LEU A 162 -7.77 -10.36 -5.67
C LEU A 162 -7.43 -11.06 -4.36
N VAL A 163 -6.70 -10.41 -3.46
CA VAL A 163 -6.39 -10.96 -2.12
C VAL A 163 -7.62 -10.90 -1.22
N LEU A 164 -8.43 -9.84 -1.30
CA LEU A 164 -9.67 -9.77 -0.51
C LEU A 164 -10.71 -10.81 -0.94
N GLN A 165 -10.75 -11.17 -2.24
CA GLN A 165 -11.63 -12.23 -2.76
C GLN A 165 -11.14 -13.62 -2.38
N GLU A 166 -9.83 -13.88 -2.48
CA GLU A 166 -9.22 -15.16 -2.14
C GLU A 166 -7.87 -14.91 -1.43
N PRO A 167 -7.87 -14.82 -0.09
CA PRO A 167 -6.68 -14.45 0.69
C PRO A 167 -5.45 -15.30 0.39
N THR A 168 -5.65 -16.60 0.16
CA THR A 168 -4.58 -17.57 -0.13
C THR A 168 -3.84 -17.31 -1.44
N ARG A 169 -4.35 -16.46 -2.34
CA ARG A 169 -3.58 -15.98 -3.52
C ARG A 169 -2.30 -15.28 -3.14
N TRP A 170 -2.28 -14.63 -1.98
CA TRP A 170 -1.06 -14.03 -1.46
C TRP A 170 0.04 -15.09 -1.27
N LEU A 171 -0.32 -16.26 -0.74
CA LEU A 171 0.60 -17.38 -0.54
C LEU A 171 1.01 -18.01 -1.89
N ASP A 172 0.08 -18.10 -2.84
CA ASP A 172 0.38 -18.57 -4.20
C ASP A 172 1.48 -17.72 -4.84
N TRP A 173 1.38 -16.40 -4.75
CA TRP A 173 2.36 -15.49 -5.32
C TRP A 173 3.69 -15.49 -4.58
N ILE A 174 3.67 -15.54 -3.24
CA ILE A 174 4.91 -15.68 -2.46
C ILE A 174 5.66 -16.93 -2.93
N SER A 175 4.97 -18.06 -3.03
CA SER A 175 5.60 -19.32 -3.40
C SER A 175 6.04 -19.34 -4.86
N HIS A 176 5.19 -18.87 -5.79
CA HIS A 176 5.48 -18.86 -7.22
C HIS A 176 6.67 -17.96 -7.59
N TYR A 177 6.68 -16.72 -7.08
CA TYR A 177 7.73 -15.77 -7.38
C TYR A 177 8.93 -15.86 -6.44
N ARG A 178 8.87 -16.76 -5.43
CA ARG A 178 9.84 -16.85 -4.34
C ARG A 178 10.09 -15.49 -3.68
N ALA A 179 9.01 -14.76 -3.39
CA ALA A 179 9.10 -13.47 -2.73
C ALA A 179 9.89 -13.60 -1.41
N THR A 180 10.65 -12.56 -1.07
CA THR A 180 11.50 -12.53 0.12
C THR A 180 11.00 -11.49 1.13
N ILE A 181 10.33 -10.44 0.64
CA ILE A 181 9.80 -9.32 1.41
C ILE A 181 8.32 -9.08 1.04
N THR A 182 7.44 -8.92 2.02
CA THR A 182 6.04 -8.51 1.82
C THR A 182 5.52 -7.73 3.03
N TRP A 183 4.34 -7.13 2.91
CA TRP A 183 3.64 -6.56 4.05
C TRP A 183 2.13 -6.65 3.94
N ALA A 184 1.45 -6.44 5.06
CA ALA A 184 0.04 -6.15 5.13
C ALA A 184 -0.36 -5.59 6.51
N PRO A 185 -1.53 -4.96 6.64
CA PRO A 185 -2.17 -4.70 7.93
C PRO A 185 -2.58 -5.99 8.65
N ASN A 186 -2.78 -5.88 9.96
CA ASN A 186 -2.99 -7.02 10.85
C ASN A 186 -4.19 -7.91 10.43
N PHE A 187 -5.27 -7.32 9.89
CA PHE A 187 -6.47 -8.03 9.44
C PHE A 187 -6.16 -9.08 8.37
N ALA A 188 -5.20 -8.82 7.48
CA ALA A 188 -4.91 -9.71 6.35
C ALA A 188 -4.36 -11.06 6.81
N TYR A 189 -3.54 -11.07 7.86
CA TYR A 189 -3.07 -12.32 8.48
C TYR A 189 -4.23 -13.10 9.09
N GLY A 190 -5.22 -12.40 9.65
CA GLY A 190 -6.46 -13.00 10.15
C GLY A 190 -7.28 -13.66 9.05
N LEU A 191 -7.39 -13.02 7.88
CA LEU A 191 -8.10 -13.58 6.72
C LEU A 191 -7.46 -14.90 6.26
N ILE A 192 -6.12 -14.96 6.18
CA ILE A 192 -5.39 -16.19 5.83
C ILE A 192 -5.69 -17.31 6.82
N VAL A 193 -5.56 -17.03 8.13
CA VAL A 193 -5.81 -18.03 9.18
C VAL A 193 -7.23 -18.56 9.08
N GLN A 194 -8.22 -17.67 8.97
CA GLN A 194 -9.62 -18.04 8.89
C GLN A 194 -9.91 -18.92 7.67
N GLU A 195 -9.36 -18.55 6.51
CA GLU A 195 -9.55 -19.29 5.26
C GLU A 195 -8.97 -20.71 5.36
N LEU A 196 -7.75 -20.85 5.88
CA LEU A 196 -7.10 -22.16 6.02
C LEU A 196 -7.81 -23.05 7.05
N GLU A 197 -8.27 -22.50 8.18
CA GLU A 197 -9.02 -23.25 9.17
C GLU A 197 -10.40 -23.68 8.67
N ASN A 198 -11.05 -22.86 7.84
CA ASN A 198 -12.32 -23.23 7.23
C ASN A 198 -12.16 -24.41 6.27
N ARG A 199 -11.13 -24.39 5.41
CA ARG A 199 -10.81 -25.50 4.49
C ARG A 199 -10.53 -26.81 5.21
N GLN A 200 -9.83 -26.74 6.36
CA GLN A 200 -9.60 -27.91 7.21
C GLN A 200 -10.92 -28.51 7.74
N LYS A 201 -11.87 -27.66 8.16
CA LYS A 201 -13.17 -28.11 8.72
C LYS A 201 -14.11 -28.68 7.67
N THR A 202 -14.11 -28.13 6.46
CA THR A 202 -15.05 -28.54 5.40
C THR A 202 -14.63 -29.84 4.69
N GLY A 203 -13.44 -30.38 4.98
CA GLY A 203 -13.00 -31.67 4.44
C GLY A 203 -12.79 -31.66 2.92
N SER A 204 -12.65 -30.49 2.30
CA SER A 204 -12.38 -30.31 0.86
C SER A 204 -10.95 -30.76 0.53
N GLN A 205 -10.75 -32.08 0.46
CA GLN A 205 -9.44 -32.72 0.20
C GLN A 205 -8.80 -32.25 -1.11
N GLN A 206 -9.58 -31.86 -2.12
CA GLN A 206 -9.05 -31.38 -3.40
C GLN A 206 -8.40 -29.98 -3.35
N GLU A 207 -8.71 -29.15 -2.36
CA GLU A 207 -8.09 -27.82 -2.21
C GLU A 207 -7.02 -27.76 -1.11
N ASN A 208 -6.92 -28.77 -0.25
CA ASN A 208 -5.89 -28.90 0.79
C ASN A 208 -4.48 -29.20 0.25
N HIS A 209 -4.29 -29.23 -1.07
CA HIS A 209 -3.04 -29.62 -1.74
C HIS A 209 -2.26 -28.44 -2.35
N ARG A 210 -2.50 -27.19 -1.91
CA ARG A 210 -1.58 -26.10 -2.28
C ARG A 210 -0.29 -26.27 -1.48
N GLY A 211 0.66 -26.99 -2.07
CA GLY A 211 1.99 -27.23 -1.52
C GLY A 211 2.86 -25.99 -1.57
N TRP A 212 2.46 -24.93 -0.86
CA TRP A 212 3.24 -23.70 -0.79
C TRP A 212 4.59 -23.98 -0.15
N ASP A 213 5.63 -23.49 -0.82
CA ASP A 213 6.95 -23.30 -0.25
C ASP A 213 7.13 -21.81 0.06
N LEU A 214 7.14 -21.47 1.35
CA LEU A 214 7.33 -20.11 1.87
C LEU A 214 8.74 -19.90 2.44
N SER A 215 9.68 -20.82 2.20
CA SER A 215 11.04 -20.78 2.77
C SER A 215 11.89 -19.59 2.30
N SER A 216 11.51 -18.93 1.21
CA SER A 216 12.16 -17.71 0.71
C SER A 216 11.87 -16.48 1.56
N MET A 217 10.76 -16.47 2.31
CA MET A 217 10.35 -15.32 3.09
C MET A 217 11.27 -15.11 4.28
N HIS A 218 11.88 -13.92 4.33
CA HIS A 218 12.67 -13.49 5.49
C HIS A 218 12.14 -12.20 6.13
N PHE A 219 11.25 -11.47 5.45
CA PHE A 219 10.64 -10.25 6.00
C PHE A 219 9.16 -10.08 5.63
N ILE A 220 8.29 -10.10 6.63
CA ILE A 220 6.85 -9.88 6.56
C ILE A 220 6.53 -8.75 7.54
N LEU A 221 6.24 -7.57 7.02
CA LEU A 221 5.88 -6.43 7.86
C LEU A 221 4.39 -6.45 8.21
N ASN A 222 4.08 -6.48 9.51
CA ASN A 222 2.73 -6.25 10.02
C ASN A 222 2.61 -4.81 10.53
N ALA A 223 1.95 -3.95 9.76
CA ALA A 223 1.86 -2.51 10.02
C ALA A 223 0.61 -1.89 9.37
N GLY A 224 0.25 -0.68 9.79
CA GLY A 224 -0.90 0.07 9.24
C GLY A 224 -2.16 0.04 10.11
N GLU A 225 -2.20 -0.83 11.12
CA GLU A 225 -3.25 -0.84 12.16
C GLU A 225 -2.73 -1.43 13.48
N ALA A 226 -3.61 -1.56 14.47
CA ALA A 226 -3.27 -2.20 15.73
C ALA A 226 -2.90 -3.68 15.54
N ILE A 227 -1.72 -4.06 16.04
CA ILE A 227 -1.20 -5.42 15.90
C ILE A 227 -1.78 -6.30 17.00
N VAL A 228 -2.38 -7.43 16.61
CA VAL A 228 -2.96 -8.40 17.54
C VAL A 228 -2.03 -9.60 17.64
N ALA A 229 -1.32 -9.71 18.76
CA ALA A 229 -0.34 -10.78 18.99
C ALA A 229 -0.92 -12.20 18.80
N LYS A 230 -2.19 -12.41 19.14
CA LYS A 230 -2.88 -13.70 18.94
C LYS A 230 -3.00 -14.05 17.44
N THR A 231 -3.35 -13.07 16.60
CA THR A 231 -3.44 -13.24 15.15
C THR A 231 -2.07 -13.60 14.57
N VAL A 232 -1.03 -12.88 14.97
CA VAL A 232 0.34 -13.12 14.52
C VAL A 232 0.84 -14.51 14.88
N ARG A 233 0.68 -14.93 16.14
CA ARG A 233 1.09 -16.28 16.58
C ARG A 233 0.37 -17.35 15.79
N ARG A 234 -0.96 -17.20 15.63
CA ARG A 234 -1.75 -18.19 14.90
C ARG A 234 -1.37 -18.27 13.43
N PHE A 235 -1.05 -17.14 12.80
CA PHE A 235 -0.56 -17.08 11.42
C PHE A 235 0.75 -17.86 11.26
N LEU A 236 1.73 -17.63 12.15
CA LEU A 236 3.01 -18.34 12.13
C LEU A 236 2.82 -19.86 12.39
N GLU A 237 2.00 -20.23 13.37
CA GLU A 237 1.68 -21.64 13.65
C GLU A 237 1.08 -22.35 12.44
N VAL A 238 0.09 -21.73 11.78
CA VAL A 238 -0.60 -22.34 10.64
C VAL A 238 0.32 -22.41 9.42
N LEU A 239 1.15 -21.39 9.19
CA LEU A 239 2.03 -21.36 8.01
C LEU A 239 3.39 -22.02 8.20
N GLY A 240 3.76 -22.40 9.42
CA GLY A 240 4.99 -23.15 9.69
C GLY A 240 5.05 -24.48 8.92
N GLN A 241 3.89 -25.12 8.66
CA GLN A 241 3.82 -26.33 7.82
C GLN A 241 4.22 -26.08 6.35
N TYR A 242 4.18 -24.83 5.89
CA TYR A 242 4.60 -24.39 4.56
C TYR A 242 6.00 -23.76 4.58
N GLN A 243 6.82 -24.11 5.58
CA GLN A 243 8.21 -23.67 5.74
C GLN A 243 8.38 -22.17 6.01
N LEU A 244 7.33 -21.46 6.43
CA LEU A 244 7.47 -20.09 6.90
C LEU A 244 8.24 -20.08 8.23
N GLN A 245 9.30 -19.28 8.29
CA GLN A 245 10.12 -19.16 9.49
C GLN A 245 9.50 -18.13 10.45
N ASP A 246 9.48 -18.43 11.75
CA ASP A 246 8.94 -17.52 12.79
C ASP A 246 9.59 -16.14 12.76
N ARG A 247 10.89 -16.10 12.47
CA ARG A 247 11.68 -14.87 12.39
C ARG A 247 11.31 -13.97 11.21
N ALA A 248 10.53 -14.46 10.25
CA ALA A 248 10.13 -13.68 9.10
C ALA A 248 9.08 -12.61 9.46
N MET A 249 8.40 -12.67 10.60
CA MET A 249 7.40 -11.68 10.99
C MET A 249 8.03 -10.48 11.72
N HIS A 250 7.80 -9.28 11.20
CA HIS A 250 8.25 -8.01 11.74
C HIS A 250 7.05 -7.12 12.07
N PRO A 251 6.58 -7.10 13.33
CA PRO A 251 5.58 -6.15 13.80
C PRO A 251 6.15 -4.74 13.83
N ASP A 252 5.52 -3.79 13.14
CA ASP A 252 5.88 -2.36 13.20
C ASP A 252 4.64 -1.53 13.56
N GLY A 253 4.55 -1.20 14.85
CA GLY A 253 3.49 -0.35 15.38
C GLY A 253 4.05 1.02 15.72
N ALA A 254 3.44 2.08 15.19
CA ALA A 254 3.52 3.40 15.81
C ALA A 254 2.87 3.29 17.21
N CYS A 255 3.70 2.98 18.21
CA CYS A 255 3.43 3.00 19.65
C CYS A 255 2.20 2.18 20.13
N GLN A 256 2.43 0.92 20.50
CA GLN A 256 1.86 0.39 21.73
C GLN A 256 3.01 0.10 22.68
N LYS A 257 3.13 0.90 23.74
CA LYS A 257 4.06 0.62 24.83
C LYS A 257 3.80 -0.82 25.32
N PRO A 258 4.82 -1.67 25.43
CA PRO A 258 4.64 -2.95 26.09
C PRO A 258 4.25 -2.68 27.54
N GLN A 259 3.04 -3.06 27.94
CA GLN A 259 2.79 -3.35 29.35
C GLN A 259 3.55 -4.64 29.66
N VAL A 260 4.76 -4.45 30.16
CA VAL A 260 5.51 -5.51 30.85
C VAL A 260 4.66 -5.92 32.05
N ARG A 261 4.34 -7.21 32.13
CA ARG A 261 3.71 -7.85 33.29
C ARG A 261 4.67 -7.90 34.47
#